data_AF-A0A353HQW6-F1
#
_entry.id   AF-A0A353HQW6-F1
#
_cell.length_a   1.000
_cell.length_b   1.000
_cell.length_c   1.000
_cell.angle_alpha   90.00
_cell.angle_beta   90.00
_cell.angle_gamma   90.00
#
_symmetry.space_group_name_H-M   'P 1'
#
loop_
_entity.id
_entity.type
_entity.pdbx_description
1 polymer ?
#
loop_
_entity_poly.entity_id
_entity_poly.type
_entity_poly.pdbx_seq_one_letter_code
_entity_poly.pdbx_strand_id
1 'polypeptide(L)' 'YVFAQVLDHYFALNSQLNCFTRLEIVSGRTGQEILACAPRSAAPA' A
#
# COMPACT_ATOMS: atom_id res chain seq x y z
N TYR A 1 9.85 -3.89 6.52
CA TYR A 1 8.95 -5.06 6.65
C TYR A 1 8.81 -5.72 5.30
N VAL A 2 9.31 -6.96 5.14
CA VAL A 2 9.22 -7.68 3.86
C VAL A 2 7.76 -7.85 3.42
N PHE A 3 6.87 -8.17 4.37
CA PHE A 3 5.42 -8.23 4.13
C PHE A 3 4.85 -6.94 3.52
N ALA A 4 5.20 -5.78 4.10
CA ALA A 4 4.78 -4.49 3.57
C ALA A 4 5.28 -4.28 2.15
N GLN A 5 6.56 -4.56 1.88
CA GLN A 5 7.18 -4.39 0.57
C GLN A 5 6.56 -5.28 -0.51
N VAL A 6 6.21 -6.53 -0.17
CA VAL A 6 5.56 -7.45 -1.11
C VAL A 6 4.16 -6.96 -1.47
N LEU A 7 3.36 -6.55 -0.47
CA LEU A 7 2.03 -5.98 -0.71
C LEU A 7 2.11 -4.67 -1.49
N ASP A 8 3.02 -3.80 -1.09
CA ASP A 8 3.27 -2.51 -1.71
C ASP A 8 3.66 -2.65 -3.20
N HIS A 9 4.42 -3.68 -3.56
CA HIS A 9 4.73 -4.03 -4.95
C HIS A 9 3.54 -4.66 -5.69
N TYR A 10 2.79 -5.55 -5.04
CA TYR A 10 1.58 -6.16 -5.60
C TYR A 10 0.54 -5.09 -5.97
N PHE A 11 0.30 -4.12 -5.08
CA PHE A 11 -0.61 -3.01 -5.34
C PHE A 11 -0.12 -2.10 -6.47
N ALA A 12 1.19 -1.91 -6.61
CA ALA A 12 1.74 -1.16 -7.73
C ALA A 12 1.44 -1.84 -9.07
N LEU A 13 1.62 -3.16 -9.16
CA LEU A 13 1.34 -3.95 -10.37
C LEU A 13 -0.15 -3.99 -10.77
N ASN A 14 -1.05 -3.91 -9.79
CA ASN A 14 -2.50 -3.97 -10.01
C ASN A 14 -3.17 -2.59 -10.02
N SER A 15 -2.39 -1.51 -9.96
CA SER A 15 -2.93 -0.16 -9.96
C SER A 15 -3.55 0.15 -11.33
N GLN A 16 -4.83 0.56 -11.33
CA GLN A 16 -5.52 1.04 -12.53
C GLN A 16 -5.36 2.56 -12.67
N LEU A 17 -5.49 3.06 -13.89
CA LEU A 17 -5.64 4.50 -14.15
C LEU A 17 -6.86 5.01 -13.37
N ASN A 18 -6.65 5.99 -12.49
CA ASN A 18 -7.61 6.58 -11.52
C ASN A 18 -7.82 5.83 -10.19
N CYS A 19 -7.10 4.74 -9.90
CA CYS A 19 -7.10 4.15 -8.57
C CYS A 19 -5.98 4.73 -7.72
N PHE A 20 -6.35 5.37 -6.62
CA PHE A 20 -5.42 5.80 -5.57
C PHE A 20 -5.43 4.74 -4.47
N THR A 21 -4.31 4.05 -4.28
CA THR A 21 -4.17 3.03 -3.24
C THR A 21 -3.06 3.42 -2.27
N ARG A 22 -3.36 3.32 -0.98
CA ARG A 22 -2.40 3.49 0.11
C ARG A 22 -2.40 2.22 0.95
N LEU A 23 -1.22 1.66 1.22
CA LEU A 23 -1.04 0.53 2.12
C LEU A 23 -0.84 1.03 3.55
N GLU A 24 -1.75 0.66 4.44
CA GLU A 24 -1.66 0.92 5.89
C GLU A 24 -1.64 -0.42 6.63
N ILE A 25 -0.65 -0.60 7.50
CA ILE A 25 -0.54 -1.76 8.39
C ILE A 25 -0.97 -1.31 9.77
N VAL A 26 -1.98 -1.98 10.31
CA VAL A 26 -2.51 -1.71 11.65
C VAL A 26 -2.27 -2.88 12.59
N SER A 27 -2.08 -2.58 13.87
CA SER A 27 -1.99 -3.56 14.94
C SER A 27 -3.34 -4.23 15.15
N GLY A 28 -3.40 -5.56 14.95
CA GLY A 28 -4.64 -6.31 15.23
C GLY A 28 -5.08 -6.26 16.70
N ARG A 29 -4.18 -5.94 17.64
CA ARG A 29 -4.48 -5.89 19.08
C ARG A 29 -4.93 -4.51 19.54
N THR A 30 -4.35 -3.44 18.98
CA THR A 30 -4.58 -2.06 19.44
C THR A 30 -5.29 -1.18 18.41
N GLY A 31 -5.42 -1.63 17.16
CA GLY A 31 -5.96 -0.85 16.05
C GLY A 31 -5.04 0.29 15.58
N GLN A 32 -3.87 0.45 16.21
CA GLN A 32 -2.96 1.56 15.91
C GLN A 32 -2.20 1.30 14.61
N GLU A 33 -1.98 2.36 13.83
CA GLU A 33 -1.14 2.31 12.65
C GLU A 33 0.31 1.98 13.03
N ILE A 34 0.84 0.93 12.41
CA ILE A 34 2.23 0.48 12.51
C ILE A 34 3.06 1.06 11.36
N LEU A 35 2.46 1.17 10.16
CA LEU A 35 3.13 1.67 8.96
C LEU A 35 2.11 2.21 7.95
N ALA A 36 2.30 3.45 7.50
CA ALA A 36 1.67 3.97 6.29
C ALA A 36 2.70 4.06 5.16
N CYS A 37 2.41 3.43 4.02
CA CYS A 37 3.22 3.55 2.82
C CYS A 37 2.82 4.80 2.02
N ALA A 38 3.75 5.33 1.24
CA ALA A 38 3.45 6.45 0.35
C ALA A 38 2.33 6.06 -0.64
N PRO A 39 1.36 6.95 -0.88
CA PRO A 39 0.27 6.65 -1.80
C PRO A 39 0.78 6.42 -3.21
N ARG A 40 0.10 5.52 -3.94
CA ARG A 40 0.48 5.14 -5.30
C ARG A 40 -0.66 5.38 -6.27
N SER A 41 -0.30 5.92 -7.43
CA SER A 41 -1.12 5.99 -8.62
C SER A 41 -0.35 5.34 -9.76
N ALA A 42 -1.06 4.69 -10.69
CA ALA A 42 -0.44 4.23 -11.92
C ALA A 42 0.25 5.42 -12.62
N ALA A 43 1.56 5.33 -12.87
CA ALA A 43 2.26 6.32 -13.67
C ALA A 43 1.75 6.19 -15.13
N PRO A 44 1.44 7.28 -15.83
CA PRO A 44 1.18 7.20 -17.26
C PRO A 44 2.43 6.61 -17.93
N ALA A 45 2.21 5.54 -18.72
CA ALA A 45 3.25 4.86 -19.48
C ALA A 45 3.91 5.79 -20.51
#